data_AF-A0A7V6SIE0-F1
#
_entry.id   AF-A0A7V6SIE0-F1
#
_cell.length_a   1.000
_cell.length_b   1.000
_cell.length_c   1.000
_cell.angle_alpha   90.00
_cell.angle_beta   90.00
_cell.angle_gamma   90.00
#
_symmetry.space_group_name_H-M   'P 1'
#
loop_
_entity.id
_entity.type
_entity.pdbx_description
1 polymer ?
#
loop_
_entity_poly.entity_id
_entity_poly.type
_entity_poly.pdbx_seq_one_letter_code
_entity_poly.pdbx_strand_id
1 'polypeptide(L)'
;MRTLRSAVAFGTRLVTGARPVVEEEAPVDGVAATVLDLPRQAVFFANHSSHLDFLTIWAVLPGGVRERVRPIAAADYWGSGVKGRLATALFHPYLVERGKGGAPVADRTHAPA
;
A
#
# COMPACT_ATOMS: atom_id res chain seq x y z
N MET A 1 15.80 -11.00 -4.85
CA MET A 1 14.48 -10.34 -4.60
C MET A 1 14.44 -8.89 -5.06
N ARG A 2 15.41 -8.03 -4.72
CA ARG A 2 15.43 -6.59 -5.09
C ARG A 2 15.27 -6.35 -6.60
N THR A 3 16.03 -7.06 -7.43
CA THR A 3 15.97 -6.96 -8.91
C THR A 3 14.61 -7.34 -9.47
N LEU A 4 13.98 -8.40 -8.95
CA LEU A 4 12.65 -8.84 -9.37
C LEU A 4 11.59 -7.77 -9.05
N ARG A 5 11.64 -7.17 -7.86
CA ARG A 5 10.72 -6.07 -7.49
C ARG A 5 10.93 -4.84 -8.39
N SER A 6 12.17 -4.52 -8.74
CA SER A 6 12.46 -3.44 -9.70
C SER A 6 11.92 -3.75 -11.10
N ALA A 7 12.07 -4.98 -11.59
CA ALA A 7 11.51 -5.40 -12.87
C ALA A 7 9.98 -5.34 -12.88
N VAL A 8 9.32 -5.80 -11.81
CA VAL A 8 7.86 -5.71 -11.67
C VAL A 8 7.41 -4.25 -11.68
N ALA A 9 8.06 -3.38 -10.91
CA ALA A 9 7.71 -1.95 -10.89
C ALA A 9 7.88 -1.30 -12.27
N PHE A 10 8.97 -1.60 -12.96
CA PHE A 10 9.19 -1.11 -14.32
C PHE A 10 8.11 -1.59 -15.29
N GLY A 11 7.82 -2.89 -15.29
CA GLY A 11 6.75 -3.47 -16.12
C GLY A 11 5.37 -2.88 -15.82
N THR A 12 5.04 -2.66 -14.54
CA THR A 12 3.79 -1.99 -14.17
C THR A 12 3.72 -0.58 -14.75
N ARG A 13 4.77 0.23 -14.63
CA ARG A 13 4.78 1.60 -15.18
C ARG A 13 4.66 1.62 -16.70
N LEU A 14 5.21 0.62 -17.39
CA LEU A 14 5.00 0.48 -18.83
C LEU A 14 3.53 0.16 -19.17
N VAL A 15 2.91 -0.77 -18.43
CA VAL A 15 1.52 -1.19 -18.68
C VAL A 15 0.52 -0.09 -18.33
N THR A 16 0.73 0.63 -17.23
CA THR A 16 -0.22 1.63 -16.73
C THR A 16 0.07 3.04 -17.21
N GLY A 17 1.26 3.29 -17.76
CA GLY A 17 1.73 4.65 -18.06
C GLY A 17 1.96 5.52 -16.81
N ALA A 18 1.89 4.95 -15.61
CA ALA A 18 1.89 5.73 -14.37
C ALA A 18 3.21 6.49 -14.16
N ARG A 19 3.06 7.80 -13.95
CA ARG A 19 4.14 8.71 -13.60
C ARG A 19 3.79 9.43 -12.31
N PRO A 20 4.69 9.46 -11.31
CA PRO A 20 4.46 10.24 -10.11
C PRO A 20 4.49 11.73 -10.50
N VAL A 21 3.44 12.45 -10.14
CA VAL A 21 3.45 13.91 -10.10
C VAL A 21 3.56 14.26 -8.62
N VAL A 22 4.69 14.83 -8.23
CA VAL A 22 4.92 15.29 -6.87
C VAL A 22 4.84 16.80 -6.95
N GLU A 23 3.81 17.36 -6.34
CA GLU A 23 3.78 18.80 -6.06
C GLU A 23 4.71 19.04 -4.86
N GLU A 24 5.56 20.04 -4.94
CA GLU A 24 6.31 20.47 -3.76
C GLU A 24 5.30 21.06 -2.77
N GLU A 25 5.10 20.38 -1.65
CA GLU A 25 4.43 21.02 -0.51
C GLU A 25 5.42 21.97 0.17
N ALA A 26 4.90 23.10 0.64
CA ALA A 26 5.68 24.04 1.43
C ALA A 26 6.34 23.29 2.60
N PRO A 27 7.62 23.54 2.91
CA PRO A 27 8.33 22.83 3.97
C PRO A 27 7.55 22.86 5.28
N VAL A 28 7.09 21.70 5.74
CA VAL A 28 6.66 21.54 7.13
C VAL A 28 7.96 21.50 7.95
N ASP A 29 8.15 22.48 8.83
CA ASP A 29 9.36 22.64 9.67
C ASP A 29 10.68 22.90 8.92
N GLY A 30 10.64 23.50 7.72
CA GLY A 30 11.85 23.96 7.02
C GLY A 30 12.71 22.87 6.38
N VAL A 31 12.25 21.62 6.41
CA VAL A 31 12.85 20.52 5.64
C VAL A 31 12.13 20.45 4.29
N ALA A 32 12.87 20.52 3.19
CA ALA A 32 12.34 20.27 1.85
C ALA A 32 11.96 18.78 1.73
N ALA A 33 10.80 18.43 2.25
CA ALA A 33 10.24 17.09 2.16
C ALA A 33 9.49 17.00 0.84
N THR A 34 10.06 16.30 -0.15
CA THR A 34 9.21 15.76 -1.22
C THR A 34 8.15 14.86 -0.57
N VAL A 35 6.97 14.66 -1.17
CA VAL A 35 5.95 13.73 -0.64
C VAL A 35 6.47 12.29 -0.44
N LEU A 36 7.68 12.00 -0.93
CA LEU A 36 8.37 10.73 -0.85
C LEU A 36 9.43 10.68 0.26
N ASP A 37 9.73 11.80 0.93
CA ASP A 37 10.48 11.86 2.19
C ASP A 37 9.58 11.52 3.37
N LEU A 38 9.15 10.26 3.38
CA LEU A 38 8.12 9.79 4.29
C LEU A 38 8.72 9.44 5.65
N PRO A 39 8.00 9.75 6.75
CA PRO A 39 8.41 9.33 8.08
C PRO A 39 8.52 7.80 8.18
N ARG A 40 9.14 7.34 9.27
CA ARG A 40 9.37 5.91 9.53
C ARG A 40 8.08 5.08 9.41
N GLN A 41 6.92 5.63 9.75
CA GLN A 41 5.61 5.02 9.56
C GLN A 41 4.71 5.94 8.77
N ALA A 42 4.13 5.43 7.68
CA ALA A 42 3.18 6.13 6.83
C ALA A 42 2.10 5.17 6.35
N VAL A 43 0.88 5.67 6.17
CA VAL A 43 -0.25 4.93 5.61
C VAL A 43 -0.66 5.60 4.31
N PHE A 44 -0.55 4.85 3.21
CA PHE A 44 -1.10 5.27 1.92
C PHE A 44 -2.52 4.76 1.79
N PHE A 45 -3.44 5.64 1.43
CA PHE A 45 -4.81 5.28 1.09
C PHE A 45 -5.15 5.85 -0.28
N ALA A 46 -5.98 5.13 -1.01
CA ALA A 46 -6.54 5.53 -2.29
C ALA A 46 -7.95 4.96 -2.39
N ASN A 47 -8.76 5.51 -3.29
CA ASN A 47 -9.97 4.84 -3.73
C ASN A 47 -9.61 3.46 -4.29
N HIS A 48 -10.49 2.48 -4.07
CA HIS A 48 -10.30 1.13 -4.63
C HIS A 48 -11.23 0.94 -5.82
N SER A 49 -10.66 0.94 -7.01
CA SER A 49 -11.38 0.81 -8.27
C SER A 49 -10.89 -0.38 -9.10
N SER A 50 -9.70 -0.92 -8.81
CA SER A 50 -9.16 -2.09 -9.49
C SER A 50 -8.17 -2.90 -8.65
N HIS A 51 -7.91 -4.15 -9.04
CA HIS A 51 -6.85 -4.98 -8.44
C HIS A 51 -5.44 -4.42 -8.69
N LEU A 52 -5.27 -3.55 -9.69
CA LEU A 52 -3.98 -3.00 -10.08
C LEU A 52 -3.62 -1.75 -9.27
N ASP A 53 -4.56 -1.17 -8.52
CA ASP A 53 -4.37 0.10 -7.80
C ASP A 53 -3.12 0.07 -6.92
N PHE A 54 -3.01 -0.97 -6.08
CA PHE A 54 -1.84 -1.16 -5.24
C PHE A 54 -0.55 -1.24 -6.06
N LEU A 55 -0.55 -2.03 -7.14
CA LEU A 55 0.65 -2.22 -7.94
C LEU A 55 1.08 -0.93 -8.64
N THR A 56 0.11 -0.16 -9.13
CA THR A 56 0.31 1.14 -9.76
C THR A 56 0.94 2.15 -8.79
N ILE A 57 0.37 2.29 -7.59
CA ILE A 57 0.91 3.16 -6.54
C ILE A 57 2.30 2.67 -6.15
N TRP A 58 2.44 1.38 -5.85
CA TRP A 58 3.71 0.80 -5.43
C TRP A 58 4.81 1.03 -6.46
N ALA A 59 4.51 0.88 -7.76
CA ALA A 59 5.49 0.97 -8.83
C ALA A 59 6.09 2.37 -9.02
N VAL A 60 5.34 3.44 -8.70
CA VAL A 60 5.83 4.81 -8.82
C VAL A 60 6.67 5.27 -7.62
N LEU A 61 6.68 4.51 -6.52
CA LEU A 61 7.45 4.85 -5.31
C LEU A 61 8.96 4.62 -5.50
N PRO A 62 9.82 5.42 -4.82
CA PRO A 62 11.26 5.18 -4.78
C PRO A 62 11.59 3.78 -4.26
N GLY A 63 12.74 3.24 -4.68
CA GLY A 63 13.16 1.87 -4.33
C GLY A 63 13.16 1.59 -2.82
N GLY A 64 13.71 2.51 -2.02
CA GLY A 64 13.73 2.37 -0.56
C GLY A 64 12.33 2.38 0.08
N VAL A 65 11.39 3.13 -0.48
CA VAL A 65 10.00 3.16 0.00
C VAL A 65 9.28 1.87 -0.40
N ARG A 66 9.48 1.37 -1.62
CA ARG A 66 8.89 0.09 -2.11
C ARG A 66 9.25 -1.13 -1.28
N GLU A 67 10.40 -1.11 -0.62
CA GLU A 67 10.89 -2.21 0.23
C GLU A 67 10.08 -2.35 1.53
N ARG A 68 9.57 -1.23 2.04
CA ARG A 68 8.83 -1.16 3.32
C ARG A 68 7.32 -1.08 3.14
N VAL A 69 6.82 -0.72 1.97
CA VAL A 69 5.38 -0.74 1.68
C VAL A 69 4.84 -2.17 1.68
N ARG A 70 3.71 -2.37 2.36
CA ARG A 70 2.99 -3.63 2.50
C ARG A 70 1.51 -3.39 2.17
N PRO A 71 0.92 -4.09 1.19
CA PRO A 71 -0.50 -3.97 0.89
C PRO A 71 -1.34 -4.60 2.00
N ILE A 72 -2.49 -3.98 2.27
CA ILE A 72 -3.57 -4.63 3.02
C ILE A 72 -4.43 -5.37 2.00
N ALA A 73 -4.63 -6.66 2.22
CA ALA A 73 -5.25 -7.54 1.25
C ALA A 73 -6.20 -8.51 1.95
N ALA A 74 -7.28 -8.88 1.28
CA ALA A 74 -8.25 -9.79 1.87
C ALA A 74 -7.73 -11.23 1.90
N ALA A 75 -7.85 -11.87 3.07
CA ALA A 75 -7.31 -13.20 3.32
C ALA A 75 -7.98 -14.27 2.44
N ASP A 76 -9.29 -14.16 2.22
CA ASP A 76 -10.09 -15.05 1.36
C ASP A 76 -9.63 -15.03 -0.11
N TYR A 77 -9.19 -13.87 -0.60
CA TYR A 77 -8.80 -13.68 -2.00
C TYR A 77 -7.29 -13.80 -2.27
N TRP A 78 -6.44 -13.49 -1.29
CA TRP A 78 -4.98 -13.47 -1.44
C TRP A 78 -4.22 -14.48 -0.56
N GLY A 79 -4.86 -15.13 0.41
CA GLY A 79 -4.25 -16.22 1.19
C GLY A 79 -4.09 -17.52 0.40
N SER A 80 -4.78 -17.59 -0.75
CA SER A 80 -4.92 -18.70 -1.69
C SER A 80 -3.87 -18.85 -2.82
N GLY A 81 -3.42 -20.07 -3.14
CA GLY A 81 -2.90 -20.42 -4.48
C GLY A 81 -1.61 -19.71 -4.95
N VAL A 82 -1.30 -19.84 -6.25
CA VAL A 82 -0.05 -19.32 -6.83
C VAL A 82 0.03 -17.79 -6.77
N LYS A 83 -1.10 -17.11 -7.04
CA LYS A 83 -1.20 -15.65 -6.97
C LYS A 83 -0.90 -15.13 -5.55
N GLY A 84 -1.48 -15.78 -4.53
CA GLY A 84 -1.22 -15.46 -3.13
C GLY A 84 0.24 -15.68 -2.75
N ARG A 85 0.83 -16.83 -3.13
CA ARG A 85 2.25 -17.12 -2.88
C ARG A 85 3.18 -16.09 -3.52
N LEU A 86 2.90 -15.69 -4.76
CA LEU A 86 3.67 -14.65 -5.45
C LEU A 86 3.53 -13.29 -4.77
N ALA A 87 2.31 -12.90 -4.40
CA ALA A 87 2.05 -11.66 -3.67
C ALA A 87 2.75 -11.64 -2.30
N THR A 88 2.75 -12.76 -1.57
CA THR A 88 3.45 -12.89 -0.29
C THR A 88 4.95 -12.75 -0.45
N ALA A 89 5.55 -13.44 -1.41
CA ALA A 89 6.98 -13.34 -1.68
C ALA A 89 7.40 -11.92 -2.14
N LEU A 90 6.56 -11.26 -2.96
CA LEU A 90 6.87 -9.97 -3.52
C LEU A 90 6.50 -8.79 -2.63
N PHE A 91 5.53 -8.90 -1.73
CA PHE A 91 4.97 -7.73 -1.04
C PHE A 91 4.77 -7.91 0.45
N HIS A 92 4.82 -9.15 0.98
CA HIS A 92 4.53 -9.46 2.39
C HIS A 92 3.23 -8.79 2.90
N PRO A 93 2.08 -9.06 2.26
CA PRO A 93 0.83 -8.37 2.55
C PRO A 93 0.37 -8.57 3.99
N TYR A 94 -0.32 -7.57 4.54
CA TYR A 94 -1.16 -7.76 5.72
C TYR A 94 -2.50 -8.34 5.27
N LEU A 95 -2.74 -9.60 5.62
CA LEU A 95 -3.99 -10.28 5.28
C LEU A 95 -5.05 -9.97 6.33
N VAL A 96 -6.22 -9.51 5.88
CA VAL A 96 -7.35 -9.16 6.73
C VAL A 96 -8.54 -10.06 6.39
N GLU A 97 -9.18 -10.61 7.42
CA GLU A 97 -10.44 -11.33 7.28
C GLU A 97 -11.57 -10.33 6.99
N ARG A 98 -12.28 -10.54 5.88
CA ARG A 98 -13.48 -9.78 5.58
C ARG A 98 -14.64 -10.41 6.35
N GLY A 99 -15.09 -9.77 7.42
CA GLY A 99 -16.33 -10.15 8.09
C GLY A 99 -17.52 -9.99 7.13
N LYS A 100 -18.45 -10.95 7.14
CA LYS A 100 -19.77 -10.76 6.53
C LYS A 100 -20.51 -9.70 7.37
N GLY A 101 -20.40 -8.42 7.00
CA GLY A 101 -21.21 -7.33 7.53
C GLY A 101 -21.15 -7.11 9.06
N GLY A 102 -20.31 -6.17 9.48
CA GLY A 102 -20.28 -5.46 10.77
C GLY A 102 -21.06 -6.05 11.96
N ALA A 103 -20.33 -6.60 12.93
CA ALA A 103 -20.77 -6.42 14.31
C ALA A 103 -20.55 -4.92 14.65
N PRO A 104 -21.55 -4.21 15.21
CA PRO A 104 -21.35 -2.83 15.62
C PRO A 104 -20.19 -2.77 16.61
N VAL A 105 -19.26 -1.84 16.39
CA VAL A 105 -18.25 -1.51 17.39
C VAL A 105 -19.04 -1.00 18.60
N ALA A 106 -19.13 -1.81 19.66
CA ALA A 106 -19.79 -1.40 20.88
C ALA A 106 -19.12 -0.13 21.38
N ASP A 107 -19.88 0.96 21.43
CA ASP A 107 -19.46 2.23 21.98
C ASP A 107 -19.08 2.02 23.46
N ARG A 108 -17.78 2.13 23.76
CA ARG A 108 -17.27 2.02 25.13
C ARG A 108 -17.14 3.38 25.82
N THR A 109 -17.82 4.42 25.34
CA THR A 109 -17.68 5.78 25.89
C THR A 109 -18.75 6.19 26.90
N HIS A 110 -19.60 5.27 27.37
CA HIS A 110 -20.50 5.55 28.49
C HIS A 110 -20.61 4.38 29.47
N ALA A 111 -19.74 4.35 30.47
CA ALA A 111 -20.00 3.63 31.72
C ALA A 111 -20.65 4.63 32.69
N PRO A 112 -21.84 4.35 33.25
CA PRO A 112 -22.38 5.18 34.33
C PRO A 112 -21.51 5.04 35.58
N ALA A 113 -21.28 6.17 36.23
CA ALA A 113 -20.50 6.30 37.46
C ALA A 113 -21.13 5.59 38.67
#